data_AF-A0AAD7VXA9-F1
#
_entry.id   AF-A0AAD7VXA9-F1
#
_cell.length_a   1.000
_cell.length_b   1.000
_cell.length_c   1.000
_cell.angle_alpha   90.00
_cell.angle_beta   90.00
_cell.angle_gamma   90.00
#
_symmetry.space_group_name_H-M   'P 1'
#
loop_
_entity.id
_entity.type
_entity.pdbx_description
1 polymer ?
#
loop_
_entity_poly.entity_id
_entity_poly.type
_entity_poly.pdbx_seq_one_letter_code
_entity_poly.pdbx_strand_id
1 'polypeptide(L)'
;MLGTLCTLITLLSCVSGVTVVTQKHPVLAVSKGETATMDCNLGTVTNSDARWYKQVPGGVPQFVLYFHHSYSSPTYGTGFSSSRFTSNHQTQSDYRLIITNVEAGDSAVYYCNTWDNSVNDSRSYLPWGLEVGQSSSSWDSQGSTPAFPTLKAGFYLASEHLIGPSR
;
A
#
# COMPACT_ATOMS: atom_id res chain seq x y z
N MET A 1 33.52 -21.52 -28.23
CA MET A 1 33.60 -21.10 -26.82
C MET A 1 32.81 -19.81 -26.52
N LEU A 2 32.69 -18.85 -27.45
CA LEU A 2 31.98 -17.58 -27.21
C LEU A 2 30.44 -17.67 -27.35
N GLY A 3 29.94 -18.51 -28.27
CA GLY A 3 28.48 -18.68 -28.49
C GLY A 3 27.74 -19.41 -27.37
N THR A 4 28.42 -20.29 -26.64
CA THR A 4 27.93 -20.92 -25.41
C THR A 4 27.83 -19.94 -24.24
N LEU A 5 28.66 -18.89 -24.22
CA LEU A 5 28.60 -17.85 -23.20
C LEU A 5 27.39 -16.92 -23.44
N CYS A 6 27.13 -16.54 -24.69
CA CYS A 6 25.95 -15.73 -25.04
C CYS A 6 24.63 -16.43 -24.72
N THR A 7 24.54 -17.74 -24.95
CA THR A 7 23.32 -18.53 -24.66
C THR A 7 23.06 -18.69 -23.16
N LEU A 8 24.12 -18.81 -22.33
CA LEU A 8 23.99 -18.79 -20.87
C LEU A 8 23.56 -17.42 -20.33
N ILE A 9 24.01 -16.32 -20.93
CA ILE A 9 23.63 -14.95 -20.53
C ILE A 9 22.15 -14.68 -20.86
N THR A 10 21.64 -15.17 -21.98
CA THR A 10 20.21 -15.02 -22.34
C THR A 10 19.26 -15.89 -21.51
N LEU A 11 19.75 -16.99 -20.93
CA LEU A 11 18.96 -17.84 -20.02
C LEU A 11 18.80 -17.22 -18.61
N LEU A 12 19.63 -16.22 -18.26
CA LEU A 12 19.63 -15.56 -16.94
C LEU A 12 18.75 -14.31 -16.85
N SER A 13 18.10 -13.87 -17.94
CA SER A 13 17.37 -12.59 -17.97
C SER A 13 15.84 -12.71 -17.89
N CYS A 14 15.30 -13.78 -17.31
CA CYS A 14 13.92 -13.77 -16.82
C CYS A 14 13.87 -13.23 -15.39
N VAL A 15 14.22 -11.94 -15.22
CA VAL A 15 13.82 -11.22 -14.01
C VAL A 15 12.34 -10.91 -14.18
N SER A 16 11.48 -11.81 -13.70
CA SER A 16 10.09 -11.48 -13.47
C SER A 16 10.07 -10.36 -12.44
N GLY A 17 9.84 -9.13 -12.88
CA GLY A 17 9.70 -7.98 -12.00
C GLY A 17 8.50 -8.21 -11.09
N VAL A 18 8.76 -8.64 -9.85
CA VAL A 18 7.72 -8.71 -8.84
C VAL A 18 7.34 -7.27 -8.51
N THR A 19 6.10 -6.90 -8.80
CA THR A 19 5.53 -5.65 -8.29
C THR A 19 5.47 -5.80 -6.77
N VAL A 20 6.28 -5.05 -6.05
CA VAL A 20 6.27 -5.03 -4.58
C VAL A 20 5.90 -3.61 -4.17
N VAL A 21 4.79 -3.47 -3.44
CA VAL A 21 4.54 -2.22 -2.71
C VAL A 21 5.61 -2.12 -1.65
N THR A 22 6.43 -1.09 -1.74
CA THR A 22 7.49 -0.84 -0.75
C THR A 22 7.13 0.36 0.09
N GLN A 23 7.52 0.25 1.35
CA GLN A 23 7.25 1.24 2.38
C GLN A 23 8.57 1.55 3.06
N LYS A 24 8.93 2.84 3.12
CA LYS A 24 10.23 3.29 3.61
C LYS A 24 10.19 3.48 5.14
N HIS A 25 11.08 2.78 5.85
CA HIS A 25 11.22 2.74 7.33
C HIS A 25 10.17 1.86 8.05
N PRO A 26 10.50 0.62 8.45
CA PRO A 26 9.53 -0.29 9.07
C PRO A 26 8.95 0.19 10.42
N VAL A 27 9.65 1.12 11.09
CA VAL A 27 9.23 1.73 12.34
C VAL A 27 9.45 3.25 12.26
N LEU A 28 8.42 4.01 12.59
CA LEU A 28 8.46 5.46 12.68
C LEU A 28 8.05 5.87 14.10
N ALA A 29 8.96 6.50 14.85
CA ALA A 29 8.71 7.02 16.18
C ALA A 29 8.55 8.54 16.11
N VAL A 30 7.45 9.07 16.64
CA VAL A 30 7.08 10.49 16.55
C VAL A 30 6.52 10.95 17.89
N SER A 31 6.91 12.13 18.36
CA SER A 31 6.38 12.67 19.61
C SER A 31 4.94 13.13 19.45
N LYS A 32 4.18 13.13 20.55
CA LYS A 32 2.83 13.69 20.56
C LYS A 32 2.83 15.14 20.04
N GLY A 33 1.92 15.45 19.12
CA GLY A 33 1.76 16.77 18.51
C GLY A 33 2.61 17.01 17.26
N GLU A 34 3.58 16.15 16.97
CA GLU A 34 4.37 16.22 15.75
C GLU A 34 3.59 15.66 14.53
N THR A 35 4.23 15.71 13.36
CA THR A 35 3.67 15.20 12.11
C THR A 35 4.38 13.91 11.70
N ALA A 36 3.63 12.83 11.52
CA ALA A 36 4.14 11.59 10.96
C ALA A 36 3.95 11.58 9.43
N THR A 37 4.98 11.19 8.70
CA THR A 37 4.92 11.01 7.24
C THR A 37 5.35 9.59 6.89
N MET A 38 4.49 8.88 6.17
CA MET A 38 4.73 7.49 5.74
C MET A 38 4.72 7.42 4.22
N ASP A 39 5.82 6.98 3.63
CA ASP A 39 5.98 6.86 2.17
C ASP A 39 5.50 5.49 1.65
N CYS A 40 4.77 5.47 0.54
CA CYS A 40 4.35 4.25 -0.14
C CYS A 40 4.68 4.34 -1.63
N ASN A 41 5.49 3.40 -2.13
CA ASN A 41 5.75 3.24 -3.55
C ASN A 41 4.94 2.04 -4.07
N LEU A 42 4.08 2.30 -5.05
CA LEU A 42 3.21 1.32 -5.71
C LEU A 42 3.94 0.48 -6.77
N GLY A 43 5.27 0.63 -6.89
CA GLY A 43 6.09 -0.04 -7.89
C GLY A 43 5.76 0.44 -9.30
N THR A 44 5.40 -0.51 -10.16
CA THR A 44 5.04 -0.30 -11.57
C THR A 44 3.58 0.14 -11.76
N VAL A 45 2.77 0.15 -10.70
CA VAL A 45 1.36 0.56 -10.74
C VAL A 45 1.28 2.08 -10.68
N THR A 46 1.07 2.73 -11.83
CA THR A 46 1.03 4.20 -11.94
C THR A 46 -0.38 4.77 -12.10
N ASN A 47 -1.35 3.98 -12.56
CA ASN A 47 -2.72 4.44 -12.80
C ASN A 47 -3.71 3.81 -11.80
N SER A 48 -3.37 3.90 -10.52
CA SER A 48 -4.17 3.35 -9.41
C SER A 48 -4.04 4.23 -8.17
N ASP A 49 -5.03 4.12 -7.29
CA ASP A 49 -5.08 4.85 -6.04
C ASP A 49 -4.25 4.15 -4.94
N ALA A 50 -3.65 4.95 -4.07
CA ALA A 50 -3.07 4.47 -2.84
C ALA A 50 -4.14 4.45 -1.74
N ARG A 51 -4.30 3.31 -1.09
CA ARG A 51 -5.26 3.07 -0.01
C ARG A 51 -4.55 2.85 1.29
N TRP A 52 -4.95 3.59 2.30
CA TRP A 52 -4.36 3.54 3.62
C TRP A 52 -5.29 2.89 4.62
N TYR A 53 -4.74 1.96 5.40
CA TYR A 53 -5.42 1.26 6.47
C TYR A 53 -4.64 1.43 7.77
N LYS A 54 -5.34 1.47 8.90
CA LYS A 54 -4.77 1.49 10.24
C LYS A 54 -5.20 0.23 10.99
N GLN A 55 -4.27 -0.46 11.64
CA GLN A 55 -4.55 -1.64 12.45
C GLN A 55 -3.81 -1.53 13.78
N VAL A 56 -4.58 -1.38 14.86
CA VAL A 56 -4.05 -1.50 16.22
C VAL A 56 -3.68 -2.98 16.47
N PRO A 57 -2.59 -3.30 17.20
CA PRO A 57 -2.25 -4.68 17.54
C PRO A 57 -3.45 -5.44 18.14
N GLY A 58 -3.77 -6.60 17.57
CA GLY A 58 -4.93 -7.40 17.97
C GLY A 58 -6.30 -6.90 17.47
N GLY A 59 -6.34 -5.76 16.76
CA GLY A 59 -7.55 -5.18 16.18
C GLY A 59 -7.78 -5.53 14.72
N VAL A 60 -8.94 -5.13 14.20
CA VAL A 60 -9.27 -5.23 12.76
C VAL A 60 -8.70 -4.05 11.97
N PRO A 61 -8.26 -4.25 10.71
CA PRO A 61 -7.87 -3.13 9.84
C PRO A 61 -9.03 -2.15 9.61
N GLN A 62 -8.77 -0.87 9.83
CA GLN A 62 -9.69 0.24 9.59
C GLN A 62 -9.26 0.99 8.33
N PHE A 63 -10.20 1.28 7.44
CA PHE A 63 -9.94 2.09 6.25
C PHE A 63 -9.78 3.57 6.66
N VAL A 64 -8.64 4.17 6.32
CA VAL A 64 -8.30 5.56 6.67
C VAL A 64 -8.70 6.50 5.55
N LEU A 65 -8.11 6.30 4.37
CA LEU A 65 -8.39 7.09 3.17
C LEU A 65 -7.87 6.39 1.91
N TYR A 66 -8.34 6.84 0.75
CA TYR A 66 -7.68 6.59 -0.54
C TYR A 66 -7.40 7.91 -1.26
N PHE A 67 -6.35 7.91 -2.09
CA PHE A 67 -5.98 9.06 -2.89
C PHE A 67 -5.39 8.63 -4.24
N HIS A 68 -5.88 9.25 -5.31
CA HIS A 68 -5.33 9.12 -6.65
C HIS A 68 -4.69 10.45 -7.04
N HIS A 69 -3.54 10.43 -7.70
CA HIS A 69 -2.77 11.63 -8.04
C HIS A 69 -3.55 12.66 -8.90
N SER A 70 -4.58 12.23 -9.64
CA SER A 70 -5.46 13.12 -10.43
C SER A 70 -6.59 13.79 -9.63
N TYR A 71 -6.80 13.40 -8.37
CA TYR A 71 -7.86 13.95 -7.53
C TYR A 71 -7.36 15.21 -6.78
N SER A 72 -8.28 16.14 -6.51
CA SER A 72 -7.97 17.34 -5.73
C SER A 72 -7.85 17.08 -4.23
N SER A 73 -8.46 16.00 -3.73
CA SER A 73 -8.46 15.64 -2.31
C SER A 73 -8.67 14.14 -2.08
N PRO A 74 -8.22 13.59 -0.93
CA PRO A 74 -8.49 12.21 -0.54
C PRO A 74 -9.97 11.98 -0.16
N THR A 75 -10.40 10.73 -0.27
CA THR A 75 -11.68 10.26 0.30
C THR A 75 -11.42 9.48 1.57
N TYR A 76 -12.16 9.78 2.64
CA TYR A 76 -11.91 9.26 3.99
C TYR A 76 -12.85 8.12 4.37
N GLY A 77 -12.33 7.20 5.19
CA GLY A 77 -13.15 6.22 5.90
C GLY A 77 -13.84 6.82 7.13
N THR A 78 -14.78 6.06 7.70
CA THR A 78 -15.52 6.45 8.90
C THR A 78 -14.57 6.74 10.07
N GLY A 79 -14.72 7.90 10.70
CA GLY A 79 -13.89 8.32 11.83
C GLY A 79 -12.56 9.00 11.46
N PHE A 80 -12.27 9.17 10.16
CA PHE A 80 -11.10 9.88 9.66
C PHE A 80 -11.50 11.16 8.92
N SER A 81 -10.63 12.17 8.93
CA SER A 81 -10.89 13.45 8.27
C SER A 81 -9.61 14.18 7.91
N SER A 82 -9.75 15.17 7.01
CA SER A 82 -8.69 16.07 6.54
C SER A 82 -8.07 16.94 7.64
N SER A 83 -8.69 17.03 8.82
CA SER A 83 -8.15 17.80 9.95
C SER A 83 -6.84 17.23 10.50
N ARG A 84 -6.66 15.90 10.40
CA ARG A 84 -5.47 15.20 10.89
C ARG A 84 -4.83 14.30 9.87
N PHE A 85 -5.61 13.70 8.97
CA PHE A 85 -5.11 12.74 7.99
C PHE A 85 -5.16 13.37 6.61
N THR A 86 -4.08 13.28 5.85
CA THR A 86 -4.07 13.68 4.44
C THR A 86 -3.11 12.81 3.65
N SER A 87 -3.24 12.84 2.32
CA SER A 87 -2.33 12.13 1.43
C SER A 87 -1.94 13.02 0.27
N ASN A 88 -0.68 12.92 -0.13
CA ASN A 88 -0.15 13.55 -1.33
C ASN A 88 0.67 12.54 -2.13
N HIS A 89 1.16 12.98 -3.27
CA HIS A 89 1.96 12.16 -4.17
C HIS A 89 3.19 12.94 -4.64
N GLN A 90 4.27 12.22 -4.93
CA GLN A 90 5.47 12.78 -5.56
C GLN A 90 5.57 12.39 -7.04
N THR A 91 5.11 11.19 -7.37
CA THR A 91 5.02 10.65 -8.71
C THR A 91 3.66 9.97 -8.88
N GLN A 92 3.42 9.33 -10.02
CA GLN A 92 2.19 8.58 -10.25
C GLN A 92 2.11 7.29 -9.40
N SER A 93 3.24 6.80 -8.88
CA SER A 93 3.31 5.60 -8.03
C SER A 93 3.87 5.86 -6.63
N ASP A 94 4.39 7.06 -6.33
CA ASP A 94 4.89 7.43 -5.00
C ASP A 94 3.87 8.30 -4.26
N TYR A 95 3.30 7.73 -3.21
CA TYR A 95 2.29 8.36 -2.35
C TYR A 95 2.79 8.50 -0.92
N ARG A 96 2.18 9.43 -0.17
CA ARG A 96 2.44 9.58 1.27
C ARG A 96 1.15 9.67 2.05
N LEU A 97 1.16 9.10 3.24
CA LEU A 97 0.20 9.41 4.29
C LEU A 97 0.84 10.37 5.28
N ILE A 98 0.15 11.48 5.55
CA ILE A 98 0.58 12.51 6.49
C ILE A 98 -0.45 12.56 7.61
N ILE A 99 0.02 12.40 8.84
CA ILE A 99 -0.78 12.50 10.06
C ILE A 99 -0.25 13.68 10.86
N THR A 100 -1.04 14.74 10.98
CA THR A 100 -0.70 15.91 11.78
C THR A 100 -1.25 15.77 13.20
N ASN A 101 -0.58 16.42 14.16
CA ASN A 101 -0.94 16.38 15.57
C ASN A 101 -1.11 14.93 16.07
N VAL A 102 -0.03 14.15 15.96
CA VAL A 102 -0.01 12.72 16.35
C VAL A 102 -0.39 12.56 17.82
N GLU A 103 -1.27 11.60 18.10
CA GLU A 103 -1.75 11.26 19.44
C GLU A 103 -1.39 9.82 19.82
N ALA A 104 -1.49 9.48 21.11
CA ALA A 104 -1.20 8.13 21.59
C ALA A 104 -2.03 7.05 20.87
N GLY A 105 -3.29 7.37 20.56
CA GLY A 105 -4.20 6.50 19.81
C GLY A 105 -3.84 6.31 18.33
N ASP A 106 -2.89 7.07 17.80
CA ASP A 106 -2.38 6.87 16.44
C ASP A 106 -1.33 5.77 16.34
N SER A 107 -0.85 5.27 17.49
CA SER A 107 0.09 4.14 17.55
C SER A 107 -0.55 2.86 17.02
N ALA A 108 -0.14 2.43 15.83
CA ALA A 108 -0.75 1.33 15.10
C ALA A 108 0.14 0.90 13.93
N VAL A 109 -0.20 -0.25 13.34
CA VAL A 109 0.34 -0.62 12.03
C VAL A 109 -0.47 0.06 10.92
N TYR A 110 0.17 0.85 10.05
CA TYR A 110 -0.43 1.46 8.88
C TYR A 110 -0.05 0.69 7.61
N TYR A 111 -1.03 0.37 6.78
CA TYR A 111 -0.80 -0.35 5.54
C TYR A 111 -1.16 0.49 4.33
N CYS A 112 -0.31 0.42 3.31
CA CYS A 112 -0.61 0.89 1.97
C CYS A 112 -1.01 -0.29 1.09
N ASN A 113 -2.07 -0.10 0.31
CA ASN A 113 -2.60 -1.07 -0.64
C ASN A 113 -2.97 -0.35 -1.94
N THR A 114 -2.90 -1.06 -3.06
CA THR A 114 -3.36 -0.56 -4.36
C THR A 114 -3.94 -1.71 -5.19
N TRP A 115 -4.74 -1.37 -6.19
CA TRP A 115 -5.18 -2.35 -7.17
C TRP A 115 -4.16 -2.48 -8.31
N ASP A 116 -3.71 -3.71 -8.55
CA ASP A 116 -2.90 -4.02 -9.72
C ASP A 116 -3.80 -4.27 -10.95
N ASN A 117 -4.02 -3.20 -11.71
CA ASN A 117 -4.79 -3.25 -12.95
C ASN A 117 -3.94 -3.75 -14.14
N SER A 118 -2.65 -4.05 -13.95
CA SER A 118 -1.78 -4.56 -15.02
C SER A 118 -2.09 -6.02 -15.38
N VAL A 119 -2.78 -6.72 -14.48
CA VAL A 119 -3.28 -8.07 -14.70
C VAL A 119 -4.61 -8.00 -15.49
N ASN A 120 -4.52 -7.66 -16.79
CA ASN A 120 -5.46 -8.22 -17.76
C ASN A 120 -5.03 -9.66 -18.02
N ASP A 121 -5.26 -10.53 -17.04
CA ASP A 121 -5.11 -11.95 -17.31
C ASP A 121 -6.36 -12.46 -18.02
N SER A 122 -6.36 -12.28 -19.34
CA SER A 122 -7.31 -12.95 -20.21
C SER A 122 -6.97 -14.42 -20.44
N ARG A 123 -6.00 -15.04 -19.71
CA ARG A 123 -5.73 -16.49 -19.76
C ARG A 123 -4.78 -17.00 -18.66
N SER A 124 -5.31 -17.22 -17.45
CA SER A 124 -4.65 -18.11 -16.48
C SER A 124 -4.97 -19.56 -16.83
N TYR A 125 -4.24 -20.12 -17.80
CA TYR A 125 -4.16 -21.57 -17.87
C TYR A 125 -3.26 -22.05 -16.72
N LEU A 126 -3.88 -22.56 -15.65
CA LEU A 126 -3.20 -23.50 -14.77
C LEU A 126 -2.93 -24.80 -15.55
N PRO A 127 -1.87 -25.57 -15.25
CA PRO A 127 -1.52 -26.81 -15.96
C PRO A 127 -2.59 -27.93 -15.94
N TRP A 128 -3.75 -27.71 -15.30
CA TRP A 128 -4.78 -28.70 -15.05
C TRP A 128 -6.20 -28.31 -15.51
N GLY A 129 -6.35 -27.30 -16.39
CA GLY A 129 -7.54 -27.18 -17.25
C GLY A 129 -8.90 -27.05 -16.55
N LEU A 130 -8.98 -26.45 -15.36
CA LEU A 130 -10.26 -26.15 -14.71
C LEU A 130 -10.64 -24.68 -14.94
N GLU A 131 -11.68 -24.47 -15.76
CA GLU A 131 -12.28 -23.16 -16.00
C GLU A 131 -13.00 -22.68 -14.73
N VAL A 132 -12.56 -21.56 -14.14
CA VAL A 132 -13.38 -20.82 -13.18
C VAL A 132 -14.02 -19.67 -13.95
N GLY A 133 -15.31 -19.79 -14.22
CA GLY A 133 -16.09 -18.78 -14.94
C GLY A 133 -15.94 -17.41 -14.31
N GLN A 134 -15.59 -16.42 -15.15
CA GLN A 134 -15.48 -15.01 -14.76
C GLN A 134 -16.86 -14.45 -14.41
N SER A 135 -16.95 -13.73 -13.28
CA SER A 135 -18.04 -12.77 -13.08
C SER A 135 -17.49 -11.36 -13.23
N SER A 136 -18.00 -10.66 -14.25
CA SER A 136 -17.89 -9.23 -14.47
C SER A 136 -18.19 -8.42 -13.21
N SER A 137 -17.51 -7.27 -13.09
CA SER A 137 -17.66 -6.27 -12.03
C SER A 137 -19.12 -5.92 -11.73
N SER A 138 -19.66 -6.48 -10.64
CA SER A 138 -20.83 -6.00 -9.91
C SER A 138 -20.33 -5.53 -8.54
N TRP A 139 -20.59 -4.26 -8.22
CA TRP A 139 -20.31 -3.71 -6.89
C TRP A 139 -21.35 -4.26 -5.92
N ASP A 140 -20.98 -5.27 -5.14
CA ASP A 140 -21.80 -5.70 -4.02
C ASP A 140 -21.30 -5.05 -2.72
N SER A 141 -22.23 -4.36 -2.07
CA SER A 141 -22.14 -3.64 -0.79
C SER A 141 -21.87 -4.54 0.43
N GLN A 142 -21.20 -5.68 0.23
CA GLN A 142 -21.01 -6.74 1.24
C GLN A 142 -19.58 -7.28 1.17
N GLY A 143 -18.61 -6.49 1.63
CA GLY A 143 -17.36 -6.98 2.24
C GLY A 143 -16.61 -8.12 1.53
N SER A 144 -16.70 -8.22 0.21
CA SER A 144 -16.08 -9.29 -0.57
C SER A 144 -14.78 -8.75 -1.15
N THR A 145 -13.65 -9.20 -0.61
CA THR A 145 -12.33 -8.87 -1.12
C THR A 145 -12.23 -9.32 -2.58
N PRO A 146 -12.04 -8.43 -3.57
CA PRO A 146 -11.79 -8.88 -4.92
C PRO A 146 -10.45 -9.63 -4.95
N ALA A 147 -10.43 -10.77 -5.64
CA ALA A 147 -9.27 -11.65 -5.80
C ALA A 147 -8.21 -11.05 -6.74
N PHE A 148 -7.83 -9.79 -6.52
CA PHE A 148 -6.63 -9.20 -7.09
C PHE A 148 -5.47 -9.41 -6.11
N PRO A 149 -4.23 -9.60 -6.57
CA PRO A 149 -3.07 -9.60 -5.68
C PRO A 149 -2.96 -8.23 -5.00
N THR A 150 -3.43 -8.12 -3.76
CA THR A 150 -3.22 -6.91 -2.95
C THR A 150 -1.79 -6.89 -2.48
N LEU A 151 -1.02 -5.93 -2.97
CA LEU A 151 0.33 -5.69 -2.47
C LEU A 151 0.22 -4.84 -1.21
N LYS A 152 0.69 -5.39 -0.10
CA LYS A 152 0.58 -4.77 1.23
C LYS A 152 1.97 -4.62 1.81
N ALA A 153 2.28 -3.41 2.24
CA ALA A 153 3.39 -3.18 3.16
C ALA A 153 2.85 -2.50 4.42
N GLY A 154 3.47 -2.80 5.56
CA GLY A 154 3.04 -2.32 6.86
C GLY A 154 4.10 -1.52 7.60
N PHE A 155 3.68 -0.41 8.19
CA PHE A 155 4.47 0.49 9.04
C PHE A 155 4.01 0.44 10.46
N TYR A 156 4.90 0.30 11.44
CA TYR A 156 4.51 0.60 12.82
C TYR A 156 4.78 2.06 13.14
N LEU A 157 3.72 2.83 13.42
CA LEU A 157 3.83 4.16 14.02
C LEU A 157 3.81 4.00 15.54
N ALA A 158 4.84 4.52 16.21
CA ALA A 158 4.90 4.65 17.66
C ALA A 158 4.77 6.13 18.02
N SER A 159 3.76 6.49 18.82
CA SER A 159 3.69 7.81 19.44
C SER A 159 4.47 7.79 20.76
N GLU A 160 5.60 8.49 20.81
CA GLU A 160 6.40 8.61 22.04
C GLU A 160 5.80 9.67 22.98
N HIS A 161 5.74 9.34 24.27
CA HIS A 161 5.54 10.32 25.32
C HIS A 161 6.90 10.94 25.60
N LEU A 162 7.02 12.27 25.58
CA LEU A 162 8.25 12.94 26.02
C LEU A 162 8.57 12.51 27.45
N ILE A 163 9.50 11.56 27.60
CA ILE A 163 10.23 11.39 28.85
C ILE A 163 11.13 12.62 28.90
N GLY A 164 10.73 13.62 29.69
CA GLY A 164 11.54 14.82 29.90
C GLY A 164 12.97 14.44 30.34
N PRO A 165 13.96 15.30 30.11
CA PRO A 165 15.33 15.01 30.50
C PRO A 165 15.36 14.69 32.00
N SER A 166 15.81 13.48 32.34
CA SER A 166 16.13 13.12 33.71
C SER A 166 17.13 14.15 34.24
N ARG A 167 16.72 14.90 35.27
CA ARG A 167 17.57 15.81 36.03
C ARG A 167 18.82 15.13 36.56
#